data_AF-A0A925Q6D0-F1
#
_entry.id   AF-A0A925Q6D0-F1
#
_cell.length_a   1.000
_cell.length_b   1.000
_cell.length_c   1.000
_cell.angle_alpha   90.00
_cell.angle_beta   90.00
_cell.angle_gamma   90.00
#
_symmetry.space_group_name_H-M   'P 1'
#
loop_
_entity.id
_entity.type
_entity.pdbx_description
1 polymer ?
#
loop_
_entity_poly.entity_id
_entity_poly.type
_entity_poly.pdbx_seq_one_letter_code
_entity_poly.pdbx_strand_id
1 'polypeptide(L)'
;MKSKAVLTGLLILLVFTSFSFKCNGGPPADNHPLRPAAQAAGDIAEGIKAMTKIKRALAKSGALKPAEERPLNDALLKLVAADRAFVKEIKALKSASDLNANKSKLCVLFAGLTSALSDVNSGLLPIGDANAKGQLATALATIMNLLPAITTGLACA
;
A
#
# COMPACT_ATOMS: atom_id res chain seq x y z
N MET A 1 0.31 26.45 -24.56
CA MET A 1 -0.55 25.42 -23.93
C MET A 1 0.24 24.70 -22.83
N LYS A 2 0.25 25.18 -21.58
CA LYS A 2 1.03 24.60 -20.47
C LYS A 2 0.23 24.69 -19.15
N SER A 3 -0.82 23.88 -18.98
CA SER A 3 -1.57 23.81 -17.70
C SER A 3 -2.15 22.43 -17.36
N LYS A 4 -1.75 21.35 -18.04
CA LYS A 4 -2.36 20.03 -17.80
C LYS A 4 -1.64 19.18 -16.73
N ALA A 5 -0.35 19.40 -16.48
CA ALA A 5 0.42 18.57 -15.54
C ALA A 5 0.16 18.91 -14.05
N VAL A 6 -0.07 20.19 -13.74
CA VAL A 6 -0.27 20.66 -12.35
C VAL A 6 -1.61 20.20 -11.79
N LEU A 7 -2.64 20.10 -12.64
CA LEU A 7 -3.99 19.72 -12.22
C LEU A 7 -4.07 18.26 -11.74
N THR A 8 -3.29 17.35 -12.33
CA THR A 8 -3.33 15.92 -12.01
C THR A 8 -2.59 15.61 -10.70
N GLY A 9 -1.50 16.32 -10.41
CA GLY A 9 -0.78 16.18 -9.14
C GLY A 9 -1.60 16.66 -7.93
N LEU A 10 -2.35 17.75 -8.10
CA LEU A 10 -3.22 18.30 -7.07
C LEU A 10 -4.39 17.35 -6.73
N LEU A 11 -4.92 16.65 -7.73
CA LEU A 11 -5.98 15.65 -7.56
C LEU A 11 -5.55 14.44 -6.72
N ILE A 12 -4.28 14.01 -6.83
CA ILE A 12 -3.74 12.90 -6.03
C ILE A 12 -3.61 13.31 -4.56
N LEU A 13 -3.15 14.54 -4.30
CA LEU A 13 -3.10 15.12 -2.95
C LEU A 13 -4.51 15.26 -2.34
N LEU A 14 -5.50 15.65 -3.15
CA LEU A 14 -6.87 15.88 -2.69
C LEU A 14 -7.61 14.57 -2.34
N VAL A 15 -7.36 13.49 -3.08
CA VAL A 15 -7.84 12.15 -2.71
C VAL A 15 -7.24 11.71 -1.38
N PHE A 16 -5.95 11.99 -1.13
CA PHE A 16 -5.32 11.62 0.15
C PHE A 16 -5.74 12.49 1.35
N THR A 17 -5.99 13.78 1.17
CA THR A 17 -6.52 14.64 2.25
C THR A 17 -7.98 14.33 2.59
N SER A 18 -8.73 13.72 1.66
CA SER A 18 -10.11 13.27 1.90
C SER A 18 -10.19 12.10 2.89
N PHE A 19 -9.07 11.44 3.19
CA PHE A 19 -9.00 10.33 4.15
C PHE A 19 -8.78 10.78 5.61
N SER A 20 -8.58 12.08 5.88
CA SER A 20 -8.39 12.56 7.26
C SER A 20 -9.70 12.77 8.06
N PHE A 21 -10.88 12.67 7.42
CA PHE A 21 -12.17 12.88 8.10
C PHE A 21 -13.21 11.83 7.73
N LYS A 22 -13.00 10.59 8.16
CA LYS A 22 -14.11 9.64 8.37
C LYS A 22 -14.09 9.07 9.79
N CYS A 23 -14.08 9.98 10.75
CA CYS A 23 -14.57 9.75 12.10
C CYS A 23 -16.03 10.22 12.19
N ASN A 24 -16.99 9.30 12.05
CA ASN A 24 -18.22 9.30 12.85
C ASN A 24 -19.13 8.11 12.50
N GLY A 25 -19.54 7.38 13.54
CA GLY A 25 -20.50 6.27 13.47
C GLY A 25 -19.91 4.94 13.93
N GLY A 26 -19.59 4.82 15.23
CA GLY A 26 -18.97 3.63 15.82
C GLY A 26 -19.92 2.43 16.01
N PRO A 27 -19.39 1.20 16.03
CA PRO A 27 -19.83 0.13 16.91
C PRO A 27 -19.16 0.30 18.31
N PRO A 28 -19.60 -0.44 19.35
CA PRO A 28 -19.10 -0.25 20.72
C PRO A 28 -17.58 -0.43 20.82
N ALA A 29 -16.99 0.10 21.89
CA ALA A 29 -15.58 0.00 22.20
C ALA A 29 -15.17 -1.45 22.54
N ASP A 30 -15.20 -2.33 21.56
CA ASP A 30 -14.34 -3.50 21.56
C ASP A 30 -12.93 -2.96 21.36
N ASN A 31 -12.24 -2.74 22.48
CA ASN A 31 -10.81 -2.45 22.57
C ASN A 31 -10.00 -3.67 22.10
N HIS A 32 -10.35 -4.24 20.94
CA HIS A 32 -9.64 -5.36 20.38
C HIS A 32 -8.26 -4.83 19.98
N PRO A 33 -7.16 -5.35 20.58
CA PRO A 33 -5.82 -4.83 20.35
C PRO A 33 -5.37 -4.91 18.88
N LEU A 34 -6.12 -5.63 18.05
CA LEU A 34 -5.86 -5.83 16.62
C LEU A 34 -6.48 -4.77 15.70
N ARG A 35 -7.38 -3.91 16.19
CA ARG A 35 -8.12 -2.96 15.35
C ARG A 35 -7.19 -2.00 14.56
N PRO A 36 -6.13 -1.42 15.16
CA PRO A 36 -5.22 -0.54 14.43
C PRO A 36 -4.43 -1.26 13.33
N ALA A 37 -3.94 -2.47 13.61
CA ALA A 37 -3.21 -3.27 12.62
C ALA A 37 -4.11 -3.73 11.47
N ALA A 38 -5.35 -4.11 11.77
CA ALA A 38 -6.34 -4.49 10.76
C ALA A 38 -6.76 -3.30 9.88
N GLN A 39 -6.92 -2.11 10.48
CA GLN A 39 -7.17 -0.88 9.75
C GLN A 39 -6.00 -0.53 8.84
N ALA A 40 -4.77 -0.51 9.36
CA ALA A 40 -3.58 -0.21 8.58
C ALA A 40 -3.39 -1.21 7.41
N ALA A 41 -3.67 -2.50 7.62
CA ALA A 41 -3.65 -3.49 6.54
C ALA A 41 -4.70 -3.19 5.45
N GLY A 42 -5.89 -2.72 5.84
CA GLY A 42 -6.91 -2.25 4.90
C GLY A 42 -6.46 -1.01 4.11
N ASP A 43 -5.86 -0.04 4.78
CA ASP A 43 -5.36 1.19 4.15
C ASP A 43 -4.21 0.91 3.17
N ILE A 44 -3.32 -0.04 3.50
CA ILE A 44 -2.27 -0.53 2.60
C ILE A 44 -2.89 -1.16 1.34
N ALA A 45 -3.90 -2.03 1.50
CA ALA A 45 -4.56 -2.67 0.36
C ALA A 45 -5.20 -1.64 -0.59
N GLU A 46 -5.82 -0.59 -0.04
CA GLU A 46 -6.34 0.53 -0.85
C GLU A 46 -5.21 1.35 -1.51
N GLY A 47 -4.12 1.60 -0.80
CA GLY A 47 -2.92 2.25 -1.36
C GLY A 47 -2.33 1.47 -2.54
N ILE A 48 -2.23 0.15 -2.44
CA ILE A 48 -1.75 -0.74 -3.52
C ILE A 48 -2.69 -0.69 -4.73
N LYS A 49 -4.02 -0.70 -4.50
CA LYS A 49 -5.00 -0.52 -5.58
C LYS A 49 -4.84 0.83 -6.27
N ALA A 50 -4.63 1.91 -5.51
CA ALA A 50 -4.40 3.25 -6.05
C ALA A 50 -3.11 3.31 -6.89
N MET A 51 -2.01 2.76 -6.38
CA MET A 51 -0.74 2.66 -7.11
C MET A 51 -0.88 1.87 -8.41
N THR A 52 -1.61 0.76 -8.39
CA THR A 52 -1.92 -0.04 -9.59
C THR A 52 -2.72 0.76 -10.62
N LYS A 53 -3.68 1.59 -10.17
CA LYS A 53 -4.44 2.49 -11.05
C LYS A 53 -3.54 3.55 -11.66
N ILE A 54 -2.65 4.18 -10.88
CA ILE A 54 -1.66 5.16 -11.37
C ILE A 54 -0.77 4.52 -12.44
N LYS A 55 -0.20 3.34 -12.18
CA LYS A 55 0.61 2.59 -13.16
C LYS A 55 -0.13 2.38 -14.48
N ARG A 56 -1.38 1.93 -14.41
CA ARG A 56 -2.22 1.69 -15.60
C ARG A 56 -2.52 2.97 -16.37
N ALA A 57 -2.77 4.08 -15.67
CA ALA A 57 -3.00 5.38 -16.31
C ALA A 57 -1.74 5.89 -17.02
N LEU A 58 -0.58 5.78 -16.36
CA LEU A 58 0.71 6.16 -16.92
C LEU A 58 1.07 5.34 -18.16
N ALA A 59 0.90 4.02 -18.11
CA ALA A 59 1.10 3.13 -19.27
C ALA A 59 0.19 3.52 -20.44
N LYS A 60 -1.10 3.76 -20.18
CA LYS A 60 -2.06 4.21 -21.22
C LYS A 60 -1.70 5.56 -21.84
N SER A 61 -1.07 6.45 -21.07
CA SER A 61 -0.63 7.77 -21.54
C SER A 61 0.70 7.75 -22.31
N GLY A 62 1.39 6.60 -22.36
CA GLY A 62 2.73 6.49 -22.95
C GLY A 62 3.87 7.02 -22.06
N ALA A 63 3.56 7.43 -20.83
CA ALA A 63 4.54 7.92 -19.84
C ALA A 63 5.38 6.79 -19.20
N LEU A 64 5.05 5.53 -19.49
CA LEU A 64 5.77 4.34 -19.08
C LEU A 64 6.11 3.54 -20.33
N LYS A 65 7.40 3.35 -20.62
CA LYS A 65 7.82 2.54 -21.76
C LYS A 65 7.59 1.05 -21.44
N PRO A 66 7.31 0.18 -22.43
CA PRO A 66 7.09 -1.25 -22.18
C PRO A 66 8.22 -1.94 -21.40
N ALA A 67 9.48 -1.54 -21.64
CA ALA A 67 10.65 -2.06 -20.94
C ALA A 67 10.73 -1.63 -19.46
N GLU A 68 10.16 -0.47 -19.12
CA GLU A 68 10.06 0.05 -17.74
C GLU A 68 8.82 -0.51 -17.04
N GLU A 69 7.74 -0.72 -17.80
CA GLU A 69 6.48 -1.23 -17.28
C GLU A 69 6.60 -2.68 -16.80
N ARG A 70 7.34 -3.53 -17.51
CA ARG A 70 7.48 -4.95 -17.19
C ARG A 70 8.02 -5.20 -15.76
N PRO A 71 9.21 -4.70 -15.37
CA PRO A 71 9.73 -4.93 -14.01
C PRO A 71 8.82 -4.34 -12.94
N LEU A 72 8.21 -3.16 -13.18
CA LEU A 72 7.25 -2.57 -12.26
C LEU A 72 5.98 -3.41 -12.12
N ASN A 73 5.49 -3.99 -13.21
CA ASN A 73 4.30 -4.84 -13.20
C ASN A 73 4.56 -6.14 -12.43
N ASP A 74 5.73 -6.76 -12.63
CA ASP A 74 6.11 -7.98 -11.92
C ASP A 74 6.24 -7.72 -10.41
N ALA A 75 6.85 -6.59 -10.03
CA ALA A 75 6.95 -6.18 -8.62
C ALA A 75 5.57 -5.89 -8.01
N LEU A 76 4.68 -5.18 -8.72
CA LEU A 76 3.32 -4.91 -8.25
C LEU A 76 2.49 -6.18 -8.10
N LEU A 77 2.66 -7.18 -8.97
CA LEU A 77 1.99 -8.48 -8.84
C LEU A 77 2.44 -9.21 -7.56
N LYS A 78 3.74 -9.21 -7.26
CA LYS A 78 4.26 -9.76 -6.00
C LYS A 78 3.69 -9.02 -4.80
N LEU A 79 3.65 -7.68 -4.85
CA LEU A 79 3.10 -6.85 -3.78
C LEU A 79 1.62 -7.15 -3.52
N VAL A 80 0.80 -7.23 -4.56
CA VAL A 80 -0.62 -7.59 -4.46
C VAL A 80 -0.80 -8.99 -3.88
N ALA A 81 0.04 -9.95 -4.27
CA ALA A 81 -0.02 -11.31 -3.72
C ALA A 81 0.33 -11.35 -2.23
N ALA A 82 1.41 -10.67 -1.83
CA ALA A 82 1.86 -10.57 -0.44
C ALA A 82 0.81 -9.88 0.44
N ASP A 83 0.27 -8.74 -0.02
CA ASP A 83 -0.80 -8.02 0.67
C ASP A 83 -2.05 -8.88 0.84
N ARG A 84 -2.49 -9.56 -0.22
CA ARG A 84 -3.66 -10.44 -0.14
C ARG A 84 -3.47 -11.57 0.86
N ALA A 85 -2.28 -12.17 0.91
CA ALA A 85 -1.96 -13.21 1.89
C ALA A 85 -1.99 -12.65 3.32
N PHE A 86 -1.38 -11.49 3.54
CA PHE A 86 -1.33 -10.82 4.83
C PHE A 86 -2.71 -10.39 5.33
N VAL A 87 -3.48 -9.67 4.51
CA VAL A 87 -4.84 -9.21 4.83
C VAL A 87 -5.78 -10.38 5.09
N LYS A 88 -5.64 -11.49 4.35
CA LYS A 88 -6.44 -12.70 4.58
C LYS A 88 -6.21 -13.25 5.99
N GLU A 89 -4.96 -13.35 6.42
CA GLU A 89 -4.64 -13.86 7.76
C GLU A 89 -5.08 -12.89 8.85
N ILE A 90 -4.86 -11.58 8.69
CA ILE A 90 -5.35 -10.58 9.65
C ILE A 90 -6.87 -10.65 9.82
N LYS A 91 -7.62 -10.80 8.72
CA LYS A 91 -9.09 -10.92 8.76
C LYS A 91 -9.58 -12.23 9.37
N ALA A 92 -8.73 -13.25 9.41
CA ALA A 92 -9.07 -14.53 10.04
C ALA A 92 -8.94 -14.50 11.56
N LEU A 93 -8.20 -13.53 12.13
CA LEU A 93 -8.05 -13.36 13.56
C LEU A 93 -9.35 -12.84 14.18
N LYS A 94 -9.86 -13.55 15.19
CA LYS A 94 -11.10 -13.17 15.91
C LYS A 94 -10.83 -12.81 17.37
N SER A 95 -9.66 -13.14 17.89
CA SER A 95 -9.29 -12.95 19.28
C SER A 95 -7.80 -12.63 19.44
N ALA A 96 -7.41 -12.13 20.63
CA ALA A 96 -6.00 -11.96 21.00
C ALA A 96 -5.26 -13.30 21.13
N SER A 97 -5.96 -14.40 21.45
CA SER A 97 -5.38 -15.75 21.47
C SER A 97 -4.96 -16.20 20.07
N ASP A 98 -5.82 -15.94 19.06
CA ASP A 98 -5.51 -16.25 17.65
C ASP A 98 -4.26 -15.51 17.17
N LEU A 99 -4.09 -14.26 17.60
CA LEU A 99 -2.90 -13.47 17.28
C LEU A 99 -1.65 -14.16 17.80
N ASN A 100 -1.61 -14.54 19.08
CA ASN A 100 -0.43 -15.17 19.67
C ASN A 100 -0.09 -16.49 18.98
N ALA A 101 -1.10 -17.29 18.65
CA ALA A 101 -0.93 -18.55 17.93
C ALA A 101 -0.41 -18.36 16.49
N ASN A 102 -0.81 -17.27 15.81
CA ASN A 102 -0.46 -17.00 14.41
C ASN A 102 0.61 -15.91 14.24
N LYS A 103 1.19 -15.40 15.34
CA LYS A 103 2.11 -14.26 15.32
C LYS A 103 3.30 -14.49 14.41
N SER A 104 3.94 -15.65 14.51
CA SER A 104 5.09 -16.01 13.66
C SER A 104 4.73 -15.97 12.17
N LYS A 105 3.58 -16.56 11.80
CA LYS A 105 3.05 -16.55 10.43
C LYS A 105 2.76 -15.13 9.93
N LEU A 106 2.14 -14.30 10.76
CA LEU A 106 1.86 -12.90 10.43
C LEU A 106 3.14 -12.09 10.23
N CYS A 107 4.16 -12.30 11.07
CA CYS A 107 5.45 -11.65 10.91
C CYS A 107 6.18 -12.08 9.63
N VAL A 108 6.11 -13.37 9.26
CA VAL A 108 6.64 -13.86 7.97
C VAL A 108 5.91 -13.21 6.79
N LEU A 109 4.58 -13.13 6.85
CA LEU A 109 3.79 -12.48 5.80
C LEU A 109 4.06 -10.98 5.71
N PHE A 110 4.23 -10.31 6.85
CA PHE A 110 4.58 -8.90 6.91
C PHE A 110 6.00 -8.62 6.38
N ALA A 111 6.96 -9.49 6.67
CA ALA A 111 8.29 -9.43 6.08
C ALA A 111 8.22 -9.62 4.55
N GLY A 112 7.37 -10.55 4.08
CA GLY A 112 7.09 -10.73 2.66
C GLY A 112 6.48 -9.48 2.00
N LEU A 113 5.53 -8.83 2.67
CA LEU A 113 4.94 -7.56 2.23
C LEU A 113 6.01 -6.46 2.14
N THR A 114 6.87 -6.34 3.15
CA THR A 114 7.96 -5.35 3.19
C THR A 114 8.98 -5.60 2.08
N SER A 115 9.35 -6.86 1.84
CA SER A 115 10.22 -7.24 0.72
C SER A 115 9.58 -6.89 -0.63
N ALA A 116 8.28 -7.14 -0.81
CA ALA A 116 7.59 -6.80 -2.05
C ALA A 116 7.48 -5.28 -2.28
N LEU A 117 7.35 -4.48 -1.21
CA LEU A 117 7.44 -3.01 -1.30
C LEU A 117 8.85 -2.57 -1.74
N SER A 118 9.90 -3.23 -1.27
CA SER A 118 11.28 -2.98 -1.73
C SER A 118 11.49 -3.38 -3.20
N ASP A 119 10.90 -4.48 -3.65
CA ASP A 119 10.90 -4.88 -5.06
C ASP A 119 10.22 -3.80 -5.92
N VAL A 120 9.09 -3.25 -5.46
CA VAL A 120 8.41 -2.14 -6.16
C VAL A 120 9.28 -0.91 -6.21
N ASN A 121 9.93 -0.53 -5.09
CA ASN A 121 10.88 0.60 -5.07
C ASN A 121 11.98 0.43 -6.12
N SER A 122 12.54 -0.78 -6.20
CA SER A 122 13.57 -1.12 -7.19
C SER A 122 13.04 -1.05 -8.62
N GLY A 123 11.78 -1.47 -8.84
CA GLY A 123 11.08 -1.36 -10.11
C GLY A 123 10.78 0.08 -10.55
N LEU A 124 10.83 1.08 -9.64
CA LEU A 124 10.70 2.50 -9.98
C LEU A 124 12.01 3.13 -10.46
N LEU A 125 13.16 2.55 -10.12
CA LEU A 125 14.48 3.10 -10.49
C LEU A 125 14.66 3.31 -12.00
N PRO A 126 14.32 2.35 -12.89
CA PRO A 126 14.56 2.48 -14.33
C PRO A 126 13.58 3.41 -15.06
N ILE A 127 12.54 3.94 -14.40
CA ILE A 127 11.56 4.83 -15.03
C ILE A 127 12.23 6.15 -15.41
N GLY A 128 12.30 6.44 -16.71
CA GLY A 128 12.90 7.68 -17.22
C GLY A 128 12.03 8.92 -17.08
N ASP A 129 10.70 8.78 -17.10
CA ASP A 129 9.79 9.92 -16.92
C ASP A 129 9.74 10.34 -15.44
N ALA A 130 10.25 11.55 -15.17
CA ALA A 130 10.36 12.07 -13.80
C ALA A 130 8.99 12.26 -13.12
N ASN A 131 7.94 12.59 -13.88
CA ASN A 131 6.60 12.79 -13.34
C ASN A 131 5.94 11.44 -13.01
N ALA A 132 6.05 10.44 -13.90
CA ALA A 132 5.60 9.08 -13.67
C ALA A 132 6.30 8.47 -12.44
N LYS A 133 7.63 8.62 -12.37
CA LYS A 133 8.43 8.18 -11.23
C LYS A 133 8.01 8.89 -9.95
N GLY A 134 7.80 10.20 -9.97
CA GLY A 134 7.35 10.98 -8.81
C GLY A 134 5.96 10.59 -8.30
N GLN A 135 5.01 10.33 -9.19
CA GLN A 135 3.66 9.89 -8.82
C GLN A 135 3.68 8.50 -8.17
N LEU A 136 4.43 7.57 -8.74
CA LEU A 136 4.55 6.20 -8.21
C LEU A 136 5.36 6.17 -6.91
N ALA A 137 6.43 6.96 -6.80
CA ALA A 137 7.22 7.08 -5.58
C ALA A 137 6.40 7.69 -4.43
N THR A 138 5.59 8.70 -4.71
CA THR A 138 4.65 9.27 -3.72
C THR A 138 3.66 8.21 -3.23
N ALA A 139 3.05 7.45 -4.16
CA ALA A 139 2.13 6.38 -3.80
C ALA A 139 2.81 5.30 -2.93
N LEU A 140 4.03 4.91 -3.28
CA LEU A 140 4.82 3.95 -2.51
C LEU A 140 5.15 4.48 -1.11
N ALA A 141 5.60 5.73 -1.00
CA ALA A 141 5.92 6.36 0.29
C ALA A 141 4.70 6.39 1.21
N THR A 142 3.51 6.70 0.68
CA THR A 142 2.27 6.65 1.46
C THR A 142 1.98 5.26 2.00
N ILE A 143 2.18 4.20 1.20
CA ILE A 143 2.01 2.81 1.66
C ILE A 143 3.04 2.48 2.75
N MET A 144 4.30 2.85 2.55
CA MET A 144 5.39 2.57 3.50
C MET A 144 5.17 3.27 4.86
N ASN A 145 4.58 4.46 4.87
CA ASN A 145 4.25 5.19 6.09
C ASN A 145 3.16 4.51 6.95
N LEU A 146 2.42 3.54 6.39
CA LEU A 146 1.43 2.74 7.14
C LEU A 146 2.05 1.52 7.83
N LEU A 147 3.26 1.10 7.43
CA LEU A 147 3.95 -0.07 7.99
C LEU A 147 4.16 0.01 9.52
N PRO A 148 4.57 1.16 10.11
CA PRO A 148 4.81 1.23 11.56
C PRO A 148 3.59 0.90 12.42
N ALA A 149 2.37 1.20 11.94
CA ALA A 149 1.14 0.86 12.65
C ALA A 149 0.93 -0.67 12.76
N ILE A 150 1.39 -1.40 11.75
CA ILE A 150 1.36 -2.87 11.72
C ILE A 150 2.49 -3.44 12.58
N THR A 151 3.71 -2.91 12.47
CA THR A 151 4.86 -3.37 13.26
C THR A 151 4.60 -3.22 14.76
N THR A 152 4.03 -2.08 15.17
CA THR A 152 3.66 -1.80 16.57
C THR A 152 2.53 -2.72 17.04
N GLY A 153 1.52 -2.97 16.20
CA GLY A 153 0.38 -3.83 16.54
C GLY A 153 0.70 -5.32 16.58
N LEU A 154 1.63 -5.81 15.76
CA LEU A 154 2.05 -7.21 15.74
C LEU A 154 3.22 -7.49 16.70
N ALA A 155 4.03 -6.47 17.04
CA ALA A 155 5.27 -6.61 17.79
C ALA A 155 6.17 -7.73 17.21
N CYS A 156 6.36 -7.71 15.89
CA CYS A 156 7.34 -8.55 15.21
C CYS A 156 8.73 -8.02 15.55
N ALA A 157 9.37 -8.65 16.54
CA ALA A 157 10.77 -8.43 16.92
C ALA A 157 11.59 -9.64 16.50
#